data_AF-B5VVK7-F1
#
_entry.id   AF-B5VVK7-F1
#
_cell.length_a   1.000
_cell.length_b   1.000
_cell.length_c   1.000
_cell.angle_alpha   90.00
_cell.angle_beta   90.00
_cell.angle_gamma   90.00
#
_symmetry.space_group_name_H-M   'P 1'
#
loop_
_entity.id
_entity.type
_entity.pdbx_description
1 polymer ?
#
loop_
_entity_poly.entity_id
_entity_poly.type
_entity_poly.pdbx_seq_one_letter_code
_entity_poly.pdbx_strand_id
1 'polypeptide(L)'
;MAKCPVCETEYTPNEVETCSVCGYDLTPYPPVIGGIPSGFLEKEKKRIAAAKRVWQLSQSQVESAQLMVSHLQSQLDEMTRKIDGFTTTQSRLESQNEAIASQSLSRLESQVKAIASQSLSRLESQVKAIASQSQSLSRLESQIEAITSQLQCQSSQVKAIASQSQSLSRLESQVKAIASQSQSLSRLESQIEAIASQSQSLSRLESQVEAIASQSQSLSWLESQVKAIASQSQSRLESQIEAIASQSQSLSWLESQVKAIASQLQCQSSQIEAIASQSQSRLESQIEAIASQSQSRLESQIEAIASQSQSRLESQIEAIASQSQSRLESQIEAIASQLQSITEAVADTTIVSSSGFLYTELDRLLKSGNWKAADEETAKMMLAVAGKTSRRYLDDDDIKNFPGEDLRIIDGLWVKHSRGRFGFSVQKQIYINCGGLPVGNYPGDTAWCQFCDEVAWRYNGDYVVWSDCTFSATAPRGHLPSYTGHYSTFTSLLSRTDLLTFNI
;
A
#
# COMPACT_ATOMS: atom_id res chain seq x y z
N MET A 1 42.25 -57.55 50.99
CA MET A 1 42.44 -56.50 49.97
C MET A 1 42.69 -55.20 50.70
N ALA A 2 43.63 -54.37 50.23
CA ALA A 2 43.89 -53.07 50.84
C ALA A 2 43.03 -52.00 50.15
N LYS A 3 42.83 -50.86 50.80
CA LYS A 3 42.08 -49.72 50.24
C LYS A 3 43.02 -48.58 49.92
N CYS A 4 42.81 -47.93 48.77
CA CYS A 4 43.55 -46.73 48.41
C CYS A 4 43.31 -45.65 49.49
N PRO A 5 44.36 -45.04 50.05
CA PRO A 5 44.19 -44.04 51.09
C PRO A 5 43.56 -42.74 50.59
N VAL A 6 43.41 -42.53 49.28
CA VAL A 6 42.88 -41.31 48.66
C VAL A 6 41.42 -41.48 48.21
N CYS A 7 41.09 -42.56 47.48
CA CYS A 7 39.76 -42.79 46.91
C CYS A 7 39.06 -44.05 47.43
N GLU A 8 39.65 -44.77 48.39
CA GLU A 8 39.11 -45.95 49.08
C GLU A 8 38.82 -47.18 48.20
N THR A 9 39.16 -47.12 46.91
CA THR A 9 39.08 -48.25 45.99
C THR A 9 39.93 -49.42 46.48
N GLU A 10 39.35 -50.62 46.44
CA GLU A 10 40.03 -51.85 46.83
C GLU A 10 41.08 -52.26 45.79
N TYR A 11 42.23 -52.71 46.26
CA TYR A 11 43.31 -53.21 45.42
C TYR A 11 44.02 -54.40 46.10
N THR A 12 44.73 -55.17 45.29
CA THR A 12 45.60 -56.26 45.71
C THR A 12 47.00 -55.72 46.02
N PRO A 13 47.48 -55.81 47.28
CA PRO A 13 48.82 -55.34 47.63
C PRO A 13 49.91 -56.06 46.84
N ASN A 14 50.93 -55.32 46.39
CA ASN A 14 52.10 -55.80 45.63
C ASN A 14 51.85 -56.24 44.17
N GLU A 15 50.63 -56.10 43.65
CA GLU A 15 50.32 -56.35 42.23
C GLU A 15 50.21 -55.07 41.39
N VAL A 16 49.86 -53.95 42.02
CA VAL A 16 49.67 -52.64 41.36
C VAL A 16 50.43 -51.55 42.10
N GLU A 17 51.24 -50.79 41.37
CA GLU A 17 52.05 -49.68 41.92
C GLU A 17 51.24 -48.37 42.03
N THR A 18 50.15 -48.23 41.29
CA THR A 18 49.28 -47.04 41.34
C THR A 18 47.80 -47.44 41.40
N CYS A 19 46.99 -46.59 42.00
CA CYS A 19 45.54 -46.77 42.08
C CYS A 19 44.89 -46.52 40.72
N SER A 20 44.09 -47.48 40.23
CA SER A 20 43.38 -47.38 38.95
C SER A 20 42.32 -46.28 38.88
N VAL A 21 41.83 -45.81 40.03
CA VAL A 21 40.75 -44.81 40.10
C VAL A 21 41.29 -43.38 40.27
N CYS A 22 42.23 -43.17 41.20
CA CYS A 22 42.77 -41.83 41.48
C CYS A 22 44.24 -41.61 41.07
N GLY A 23 44.92 -42.64 40.54
CA GLY A 23 46.32 -42.56 40.13
C GLY A 23 47.33 -42.45 41.28
N TYR A 24 46.90 -42.55 42.54
CA TYR A 24 47.79 -42.45 43.70
C TYR A 24 48.78 -43.61 43.75
N ASP A 25 50.07 -43.33 44.01
CA ASP A 25 51.12 -44.33 44.20
C ASP A 25 50.86 -45.17 45.47
N LEU A 26 50.70 -46.48 45.28
CA LEU A 26 50.36 -47.46 46.32
C LEU A 26 51.58 -48.24 46.81
N THR A 27 52.78 -47.93 46.29
CA THR A 27 54.02 -48.63 46.63
C THR A 27 54.31 -48.52 48.13
N PRO A 28 54.32 -49.64 48.88
CA PRO A 28 54.62 -49.61 50.31
C PRO A 28 56.08 -49.19 50.54
N TYR A 29 56.33 -48.35 51.55
CA TYR A 29 57.71 -48.00 51.89
C TYR A 29 58.51 -49.22 52.38
N PRO A 30 59.80 -49.32 52.04
CA PRO A 30 60.64 -50.42 52.50
C PRO A 30 60.79 -50.40 54.04
N PRO A 31 60.74 -51.58 54.70
CA PRO A 31 60.81 -51.66 56.16
C PRO A 31 62.21 -51.24 56.66
N VAL A 32 62.26 -50.23 57.52
CA VAL A 32 63.51 -49.78 58.18
C VAL A 32 63.64 -50.47 59.55
N ILE A 33 64.80 -51.06 59.83
CA ILE A 33 65.12 -51.71 61.10
C ILE A 33 65.19 -50.63 62.20
N GLY A 34 64.19 -50.58 63.08
CA GLY A 34 64.12 -49.61 64.19
C GLY A 34 62.79 -48.87 64.35
N GLY A 35 61.80 -49.11 63.49
CA GLY A 35 60.51 -48.43 63.51
C GLY A 35 60.50 -47.12 62.71
N ILE A 36 59.32 -46.70 62.25
CA ILE A 36 59.17 -45.53 61.38
C ILE A 36 59.28 -44.24 62.22
N PRO A 37 60.19 -43.29 61.92
CA PRO A 37 60.31 -42.03 62.66
C PRO A 37 59.01 -41.20 62.62
N SER A 38 58.64 -40.59 63.75
CA SER A 38 57.38 -39.83 63.90
C SER A 38 57.26 -38.65 62.92
N GLY A 39 58.36 -37.94 62.65
CA GLY A 39 58.38 -36.85 61.66
C GLY A 39 58.15 -37.30 60.21
N PHE A 40 58.33 -38.59 59.91
CA PHE A 40 58.09 -39.18 58.60
C PHE A 40 56.61 -39.55 58.41
N LEU A 41 55.99 -40.16 59.42
CA LEU A 41 54.54 -40.40 59.43
C LEU A 41 53.75 -39.10 59.23
N GLU A 42 54.24 -38.00 59.80
CA GLU A 42 53.63 -36.68 59.63
C GLU A 42 53.75 -36.13 58.20
N LYS A 43 54.87 -36.38 57.51
CA LYS A 43 55.02 -36.04 56.09
C LYS A 43 54.10 -36.87 55.20
N GLU A 44 53.97 -38.16 55.46
CA GLU A 44 53.09 -39.05 54.69
C GLU A 44 51.61 -38.69 54.90
N LYS A 45 51.20 -38.38 56.14
CA LYS A 45 49.86 -37.84 56.43
C LYS A 45 49.57 -36.58 55.62
N LYS A 46 50.53 -35.65 55.54
CA LYS A 46 50.40 -34.42 54.73
C LYS A 46 50.34 -34.71 53.23
N ARG A 47 51.09 -35.71 52.74
CA ARG A 47 51.09 -36.15 51.34
C ARG A 47 49.74 -36.77 50.94
N ILE A 48 49.23 -37.68 51.76
CA ILE A 48 47.89 -38.29 51.58
C ILE A 48 46.81 -37.21 51.67
N ALA A 49 46.90 -36.28 52.63
CA ALA A 49 45.94 -35.18 52.74
C ALA A 49 45.97 -34.25 51.52
N ALA A 50 47.16 -33.98 50.95
CA ALA A 50 47.28 -33.22 49.70
C ALA A 50 46.66 -33.98 48.52
N ALA A 51 46.94 -35.28 48.38
CA ALA A 51 46.37 -36.12 47.33
C ALA A 51 44.84 -36.25 47.44
N LYS A 52 44.29 -36.37 48.67
CA LYS A 52 42.84 -36.33 48.93
C LYS A 52 42.22 -35.02 48.47
N ARG A 53 42.84 -33.87 48.77
CA ARG A 53 42.34 -32.56 48.34
C ARG A 53 42.34 -32.42 46.83
N VAL A 54 43.42 -32.83 46.15
CA VAL A 54 43.51 -32.80 44.68
C VAL A 54 42.45 -33.72 44.05
N TRP A 55 42.27 -34.92 44.60
CA TRP A 55 41.25 -35.86 44.15
C TRP A 55 39.82 -35.29 44.33
N GLN A 56 39.51 -34.74 45.50
CA GLN A 56 38.22 -34.10 45.76
C GLN A 56 37.96 -32.91 44.82
N LEU A 57 38.97 -32.08 44.56
CA LEU A 57 38.88 -30.99 43.59
C LEU A 57 38.63 -31.52 42.17
N SER A 58 39.30 -32.60 41.75
CA SER A 58 39.06 -33.21 40.44
C SER A 58 37.65 -33.80 40.32
N GLN A 59 37.11 -34.40 41.38
CA GLN A 59 35.73 -34.90 41.37
C GLN A 59 34.72 -33.76 41.27
N SER A 60 34.91 -32.70 42.06
CA SER A 60 34.08 -31.48 41.96
C SER A 60 34.14 -30.84 40.57
N GLN A 61 35.31 -30.82 39.94
CA GLN A 61 35.47 -30.34 38.55
C GLN A 61 34.75 -31.24 37.54
N VAL A 62 34.81 -32.56 37.70
CA VAL A 62 34.10 -33.51 36.84
C VAL A 62 32.58 -33.36 36.99
N GLU A 63 32.07 -33.23 38.22
CA GLU A 63 30.65 -32.98 38.48
C GLU A 63 30.19 -31.64 37.87
N SER A 64 31.00 -30.58 38.03
CA SER A 64 30.72 -29.28 37.42
C SER A 64 30.71 -29.36 35.88
N ALA A 65 31.65 -30.09 35.29
CA ALA A 65 31.70 -30.32 33.84
C ALA A 65 30.51 -31.16 33.35
N GLN A 66 30.08 -32.17 34.10
CA GLN A 66 28.88 -32.96 33.78
C GLN A 66 27.62 -32.09 33.81
N LEU A 67 27.46 -31.21 34.80
CA LEU A 67 26.35 -30.27 34.85
C LEU A 67 26.35 -29.31 33.65
N MET A 68 27.53 -28.80 33.24
CA MET A 68 27.65 -27.98 32.04
C MET A 68 27.27 -28.77 30.77
N VAL A 69 27.70 -30.03 30.64
CA VAL A 69 27.36 -30.89 29.51
C VAL A 69 25.85 -31.15 29.45
N SER A 70 25.21 -31.47 30.59
CA SER A 70 23.75 -31.64 30.65
C SER A 70 23.00 -30.35 30.30
N HIS A 71 23.51 -29.19 30.74
CA HIS A 71 22.93 -27.90 30.36
C HIS A 71 23.03 -27.65 28.86
N LEU A 72 24.21 -27.88 28.26
CA LEU A 72 24.42 -27.73 26.82
C LEU A 72 23.59 -28.71 26.00
N GLN A 73 23.40 -29.95 26.45
CA GLN A 73 22.50 -30.92 25.82
C GLN A 73 21.06 -30.44 25.86
N SER A 74 20.59 -29.93 27.00
CA SER A 74 19.25 -29.35 27.09
C SER A 74 19.08 -28.15 26.16
N GLN A 75 20.10 -27.30 26.00
CA GLN A 75 20.07 -26.19 25.04
C GLN A 75 20.04 -26.69 23.59
N LEU A 76 20.78 -27.76 23.27
CA LEU A 76 20.79 -28.37 21.94
C LEU A 76 19.43 -28.98 21.59
N ASP A 77 18.80 -29.68 22.52
CA ASP A 77 17.46 -30.25 22.35
C ASP A 77 16.41 -29.15 22.10
N GLU A 78 16.50 -28.05 22.84
CA GLU A 78 15.62 -26.89 22.66
C GLU A 78 15.82 -26.22 21.30
N MET A 79 17.08 -26.03 20.87
CA MET A 79 17.36 -25.51 19.54
C MET A 79 16.87 -26.44 18.44
N THR A 80 17.00 -27.76 18.62
CA THR A 80 16.51 -28.77 17.68
C THR A 80 14.99 -28.68 17.54
N ARG A 81 14.25 -28.59 18.65
CA ARG A 81 12.79 -28.38 18.62
C ARG A 81 12.40 -27.08 17.91
N LYS A 82 13.16 -26.01 18.11
CA LYS A 82 12.92 -24.74 17.39
C LYS A 82 13.16 -24.88 15.89
N ILE A 83 14.21 -25.58 15.48
CA ILE A 83 14.51 -25.86 14.07
C ILE A 83 13.39 -26.71 13.43
N ASP A 84 12.89 -27.72 14.13
CA ASP A 84 11.75 -28.53 13.64
C ASP A 84 10.47 -27.69 13.51
N GLY A 85 10.24 -26.81 14.49
CA GLY A 85 9.16 -25.82 14.44
C GLY A 85 9.28 -24.89 13.23
N PHE A 86 10.47 -24.34 12.97
CA PHE A 86 10.73 -23.50 11.81
C PHE A 86 10.54 -24.25 10.49
N THR A 87 11.06 -25.47 10.40
CA THR A 87 10.91 -26.34 9.21
C THR A 87 9.42 -26.59 8.91
N THR A 88 8.62 -26.90 9.94
CA THR A 88 7.17 -27.08 9.80
C THR A 88 6.49 -25.79 9.32
N THR A 89 6.86 -24.63 9.88
CA THR A 89 6.29 -23.36 9.42
C THR A 89 6.69 -23.01 8.00
N GLN A 90 7.92 -23.35 7.59
CA GLN A 90 8.41 -23.15 6.23
C GLN A 90 7.59 -23.97 5.24
N SER A 91 7.43 -25.28 5.47
CA SER A 91 6.62 -26.14 4.59
C SER A 91 5.17 -25.66 4.49
N ARG A 92 4.60 -25.18 5.60
CA ARG A 92 3.25 -24.59 5.60
C ARG A 92 3.17 -23.33 4.73
N LEU A 93 4.15 -22.45 4.81
CA LEU A 93 4.22 -21.23 4.01
C LEU A 93 4.42 -21.55 2.53
N GLU A 94 5.26 -22.54 2.20
CA GLU A 94 5.45 -23.02 0.83
C GLU A 94 4.14 -23.54 0.22
N SER A 95 3.40 -24.40 0.94
CA SER A 95 2.08 -24.86 0.48
C SER A 95 1.06 -23.74 0.33
N GLN A 96 1.08 -22.74 1.23
CA GLN A 96 0.22 -21.56 1.10
C GLN A 96 0.57 -20.72 -0.12
N ASN A 97 1.86 -20.50 -0.39
CA ASN A 97 2.32 -19.78 -1.57
C ASN A 97 1.91 -20.49 -2.87
N GLU A 98 2.04 -21.82 -2.92
CA GLU A 98 1.63 -22.60 -4.08
C GLU A 98 0.11 -22.56 -4.32
N ALA A 99 -0.68 -22.63 -3.25
CA ALA A 99 -2.13 -22.48 -3.33
C ALA A 99 -2.55 -21.09 -3.81
N ILE A 100 -1.94 -20.03 -3.27
CA ILE A 100 -2.22 -18.64 -3.67
C ILE A 100 -1.84 -18.42 -5.14
N ALA A 101 -0.68 -18.93 -5.57
CA ALA A 101 -0.23 -18.82 -6.96
C ALA A 101 -1.21 -19.54 -7.91
N SER A 102 -1.61 -20.78 -7.58
CA SER A 102 -2.55 -21.57 -8.38
C SER A 102 -3.93 -20.92 -8.48
N GLN A 103 -4.45 -20.40 -7.36
CA GLN A 103 -5.73 -19.72 -7.32
C GLN A 103 -5.71 -18.40 -8.11
N SER A 104 -4.61 -17.65 -8.01
CA SER A 104 -4.44 -16.39 -8.74
C SER A 104 -4.34 -16.63 -10.24
N LEU A 105 -3.58 -17.63 -10.67
CA LEU A 105 -3.47 -18.03 -12.08
C LEU A 105 -4.82 -18.46 -12.65
N SER A 106 -5.54 -19.35 -11.97
CA SER A 106 -6.87 -19.80 -12.42
C SER A 106 -7.86 -18.63 -12.54
N ARG A 107 -7.81 -17.68 -11.59
CA ARG A 107 -8.66 -16.49 -11.61
C ARG A 107 -8.30 -15.57 -12.79
N LEU A 108 -7.02 -15.33 -13.02
CA LEU A 108 -6.54 -14.54 -14.16
C LEU A 108 -6.92 -15.18 -15.49
N GLU A 109 -6.74 -16.50 -15.65
CA GLU A 109 -7.15 -17.24 -16.85
C GLU A 109 -8.66 -17.09 -17.11
N SER A 110 -9.48 -17.23 -16.07
CA SER A 110 -10.93 -17.06 -16.20
C SER A 110 -11.32 -15.63 -16.62
N GLN A 111 -10.64 -14.62 -16.06
CA GLN A 111 -10.87 -13.21 -16.40
C GLN A 111 -10.42 -12.89 -17.82
N VAL A 112 -9.23 -13.34 -18.22
CA VAL A 112 -8.72 -13.16 -19.58
C VAL A 112 -9.66 -13.81 -20.58
N LYS A 113 -10.13 -15.03 -20.32
CA LYS A 113 -11.10 -15.72 -21.19
C LYS A 113 -12.41 -14.96 -21.30
N ALA A 114 -12.95 -14.46 -20.19
CA ALA A 114 -14.19 -13.68 -20.18
C ALA A 114 -14.04 -12.36 -20.95
N ILE A 115 -12.96 -11.62 -20.72
CA ILE A 115 -12.65 -10.36 -21.42
C ILE A 115 -12.47 -10.62 -22.91
N ALA A 116 -11.74 -11.68 -23.28
CA ALA A 116 -11.54 -12.07 -24.68
C ALA A 116 -12.88 -12.39 -25.37
N SER A 117 -13.74 -13.21 -24.75
CA SER A 117 -15.07 -13.53 -25.29
C SER A 117 -15.98 -12.31 -25.40
N GLN A 118 -15.94 -11.41 -24.42
CA GLN A 118 -16.73 -10.18 -24.45
C GLN A 118 -16.23 -9.22 -25.55
N SER A 119 -14.91 -9.10 -25.71
CA SER A 119 -14.31 -8.26 -26.73
C SER A 119 -14.59 -8.79 -28.13
N LEU A 120 -14.48 -10.11 -28.33
CA LEU A 120 -14.83 -10.79 -29.58
C LEU A 120 -16.30 -10.57 -29.96
N SER A 121 -17.23 -10.80 -29.04
CA SER A 121 -18.67 -10.61 -29.34
C SER A 121 -19.01 -9.15 -29.66
N ARG A 122 -18.33 -8.19 -29.01
CA ARG A 122 -18.48 -6.76 -29.30
C ARG A 122 -17.91 -6.39 -30.68
N LEU A 123 -16.73 -6.91 -31.03
CA LEU A 123 -16.13 -6.71 -32.36
C LEU A 123 -17.00 -7.34 -33.45
N GLU A 124 -17.51 -8.56 -33.25
CA GLU A 124 -18.43 -9.20 -34.20
C GLU A 124 -19.69 -8.36 -34.42
N SER A 125 -20.24 -7.79 -33.35
CA SER A 125 -21.41 -6.91 -33.44
C SER A 125 -21.09 -5.62 -34.22
N GLN A 126 -19.92 -5.03 -33.98
CA GLN A 126 -19.45 -3.85 -34.73
C GLN A 126 -19.22 -4.16 -36.21
N VAL A 127 -18.59 -5.29 -36.53
CA VAL A 127 -18.37 -5.73 -37.91
C VAL A 127 -19.70 -5.92 -38.64
N LYS A 128 -20.70 -6.53 -37.99
CA LYS A 128 -22.06 -6.65 -38.57
C LYS A 128 -22.71 -5.30 -38.82
N ALA A 129 -22.54 -4.34 -37.90
CA ALA A 129 -23.06 -2.98 -38.07
C ALA A 129 -22.36 -2.25 -39.23
N ILE A 130 -21.03 -2.33 -39.32
CA ILE A 130 -20.23 -1.76 -40.41
C ILE A 130 -20.63 -2.39 -41.75
N ALA A 131 -20.81 -3.71 -41.81
CA ALA A 131 -21.28 -4.39 -43.01
C ALA A 131 -22.65 -3.86 -43.48
N SER A 132 -23.58 -3.65 -42.54
CA SER A 132 -24.90 -3.09 -42.83
C SER A 132 -24.82 -1.63 -43.34
N GLN A 133 -23.91 -0.83 -42.78
CA GLN A 133 -23.63 0.52 -43.24
C GLN A 133 -23.02 0.52 -44.65
N SER A 134 -22.04 -0.35 -44.92
CA SER A 134 -21.43 -0.51 -46.25
C SER A 134 -22.46 -0.91 -47.29
N GLN A 135 -23.41 -1.79 -46.94
CA GLN A 135 -24.49 -2.17 -47.84
C GLN A 135 -25.43 -1.00 -48.14
N SER A 136 -25.64 -0.10 -47.16
CA SER A 136 -26.45 1.10 -47.33
C SER A 136 -25.73 2.14 -48.20
N LEU A 137 -24.41 2.29 -48.06
CA LEU A 137 -23.58 3.12 -48.94
C LEU A 137 -23.63 2.62 -50.39
N SER A 138 -23.51 1.32 -50.63
CA SER A 138 -23.61 0.75 -51.98
C SER A 138 -24.98 1.01 -52.64
N ARG A 139 -26.06 1.02 -51.85
CA ARG A 139 -27.39 1.45 -52.34
C ARG A 139 -27.41 2.92 -52.73
N LEU A 140 -26.77 3.80 -51.95
CA LEU A 140 -26.66 5.21 -52.28
C LEU A 140 -25.83 5.44 -53.53
N GLU A 141 -24.71 4.73 -53.70
CA GLU A 141 -23.90 4.77 -54.93
C GLU A 141 -24.73 4.38 -56.16
N SER A 142 -25.51 3.30 -56.06
CA SER A 142 -26.43 2.88 -57.14
C SER A 142 -27.47 3.96 -57.46
N GLN A 143 -27.99 4.67 -56.46
CA GLN A 143 -28.92 5.78 -56.66
C GLN A 143 -28.24 6.99 -57.34
N ILE A 144 -27.01 7.31 -56.96
CA ILE A 144 -26.23 8.39 -57.60
C ILE A 144 -25.97 8.05 -59.07
N GLU A 145 -25.64 6.80 -59.39
CA GLU A 145 -25.41 6.36 -60.76
C GLU A 145 -26.70 6.44 -61.61
N ALA A 146 -27.84 6.07 -61.02
CA ALA A 146 -29.15 6.24 -61.64
C ALA A 146 -29.47 7.71 -61.92
N ILE A 147 -29.29 8.60 -60.94
CA ILE A 147 -29.49 10.05 -61.09
C ILE A 147 -28.56 10.61 -62.17
N THR A 148 -27.29 10.18 -62.19
CA THR A 148 -26.30 10.60 -63.19
C THR A 148 -26.75 10.22 -64.60
N SER A 149 -27.22 8.98 -64.78
CA SER A 149 -27.79 8.52 -66.06
C SER A 149 -29.02 9.35 -66.46
N GLN A 150 -29.85 9.72 -65.49
CA GLN A 150 -31.04 10.55 -65.70
C GLN A 150 -30.68 11.97 -66.15
N LEU A 151 -29.69 12.59 -65.51
CA LEU A 151 -29.15 13.91 -65.89
C LEU A 151 -28.53 13.87 -67.31
N GLN A 152 -27.85 12.79 -67.67
CA GLN A 152 -27.29 12.63 -69.00
C GLN A 152 -28.37 12.52 -70.08
N CYS A 153 -29.48 11.82 -69.78
CA CYS A 153 -30.67 11.78 -70.64
C CYS A 153 -31.34 13.16 -70.78
N GLN A 154 -31.46 13.91 -69.68
CA GLN A 154 -31.97 15.29 -69.74
C GLN A 154 -31.06 16.20 -70.57
N SER A 155 -29.75 16.06 -70.46
CA SER A 155 -28.77 16.81 -71.27
C SER A 155 -28.94 16.55 -72.77
N SER A 156 -29.14 15.30 -73.18
CA SER A 156 -29.42 14.97 -74.58
C SER A 156 -30.78 15.50 -75.04
N GLN A 157 -31.81 15.49 -74.19
CA GLN A 157 -33.09 16.16 -74.49
C GLN A 157 -32.92 17.67 -74.72
N VAL A 158 -32.16 18.37 -73.86
CA VAL A 158 -31.90 19.80 -74.03
C VAL A 158 -31.19 20.09 -75.35
N LYS A 159 -30.20 19.26 -75.74
CA LYS A 159 -29.54 19.38 -77.07
C LYS A 159 -30.52 19.17 -78.22
N ALA A 160 -31.45 18.22 -78.10
CA ALA A 160 -32.48 17.98 -79.10
C ALA A 160 -33.44 19.18 -79.22
N ILE A 161 -33.88 19.75 -78.10
CA ILE A 161 -34.71 20.97 -78.06
C ILE A 161 -33.97 22.15 -78.70
N ALA A 162 -32.68 22.33 -78.42
CA ALA A 162 -31.86 23.37 -79.05
C ALA A 162 -31.82 23.20 -80.59
N SER A 163 -31.66 21.97 -81.08
CA SER A 163 -31.68 21.65 -82.52
C SER A 163 -33.06 21.91 -83.16
N GLN A 164 -34.15 21.62 -82.44
CA GLN A 164 -35.51 21.95 -82.85
C GLN A 164 -35.73 23.45 -82.94
N SER A 165 -35.26 24.22 -81.95
CA SER A 165 -35.30 25.69 -81.97
C SER A 165 -34.55 26.26 -83.18
N GLN A 166 -33.38 25.70 -83.50
CA GLN A 166 -32.63 26.09 -84.69
C GLN A 166 -33.38 25.78 -85.99
N SER A 167 -34.14 24.68 -86.04
CA SER A 167 -35.00 24.32 -87.17
C SER A 167 -36.22 25.24 -87.28
N LEU A 168 -36.81 25.66 -86.16
CA LEU A 168 -37.87 26.68 -86.12
C LEU A 168 -37.37 28.04 -86.64
N SER A 169 -36.16 28.45 -86.28
CA SER A 169 -35.54 29.67 -86.83
C SER A 169 -35.35 29.58 -88.36
N ARG A 170 -34.98 28.41 -88.89
CA ARG A 170 -34.94 28.17 -90.34
C ARG A 170 -36.33 28.27 -90.97
N LEU A 171 -37.36 27.68 -90.36
CA LEU A 171 -38.75 27.81 -90.84
C LEU A 171 -39.19 29.28 -90.84
N GLU A 172 -38.85 30.06 -89.82
CA GLU A 172 -39.14 31.48 -89.75
C GLU A 172 -38.46 32.26 -90.90
N SER A 173 -37.20 31.93 -91.22
CA SER A 173 -36.51 32.50 -92.38
C SER A 173 -37.16 32.12 -93.72
N GLN A 174 -37.69 30.89 -93.83
CA GLN A 174 -38.43 30.43 -95.01
C GLN A 174 -39.79 31.16 -95.13
N VAL A 175 -40.49 31.40 -94.02
CA VAL A 175 -41.73 32.19 -94.00
C VAL A 175 -41.46 33.62 -94.47
N LYS A 176 -40.37 34.24 -94.02
CA LYS A 176 -39.94 35.56 -94.54
C LYS A 176 -39.65 35.53 -96.04
N ALA A 177 -39.01 34.46 -96.53
CA ALA A 177 -38.76 34.28 -97.96
C ALA A 177 -40.07 34.11 -98.76
N ILE A 178 -41.03 33.31 -98.27
CA ILE A 178 -42.36 33.15 -98.89
C ILE A 178 -43.13 34.48 -98.88
N ALA A 179 -43.04 35.27 -97.81
CA ALA A 179 -43.64 36.60 -97.75
C ALA A 179 -43.06 37.53 -98.83
N SER A 180 -41.74 37.50 -99.05
CA SER A 180 -41.09 38.27 -100.13
C SER A 180 -41.48 37.76 -101.53
N GLN A 181 -41.73 36.47 -101.70
CA GLN A 181 -42.26 35.89 -102.94
C GLN A 181 -43.71 36.28 -103.19
N SER A 182 -44.55 36.36 -102.14
CA SER A 182 -45.92 36.85 -102.23
C SER A 182 -45.97 38.33 -102.66
N GLN A 183 -45.06 39.16 -102.16
CA GLN A 183 -44.90 40.55 -102.63
C GLN A 183 -44.49 40.64 -104.10
N SER A 184 -43.77 39.64 -104.61
CA SER A 184 -43.39 39.53 -106.02
C SER A 184 -44.57 39.07 -106.89
N LEU A 185 -45.51 38.27 -106.36
CA LEU A 185 -46.77 37.92 -107.01
C LEU A 185 -47.71 39.11 -107.15
N SER A 186 -47.78 40.02 -106.16
CA SER A 186 -48.53 41.28 -106.33
C SER A 186 -47.94 42.19 -107.42
N ARG A 187 -46.62 42.14 -107.65
CA ARG A 187 -45.99 42.83 -108.81
C ARG A 187 -46.39 42.20 -110.14
N LEU A 188 -46.58 40.89 -110.20
CA LEU A 188 -47.10 40.19 -111.39
C LEU A 188 -48.59 40.50 -111.63
N GLU A 189 -49.40 40.62 -110.58
CA GLU A 189 -50.79 41.11 -110.68
C GLU A 189 -50.86 42.54 -111.24
N SER A 190 -50.01 43.46 -110.78
CA SER A 190 -49.94 44.82 -111.33
C SER A 190 -49.46 44.86 -112.80
N GLN A 191 -48.65 43.88 -113.24
CA GLN A 191 -48.24 43.73 -114.63
C GLN A 191 -49.37 43.17 -115.53
N ILE A 192 -50.21 42.28 -115.01
CA ILE A 192 -51.41 41.77 -115.71
C ILE A 192 -52.45 42.89 -115.89
N GLU A 193 -52.59 43.79 -114.91
CA GLU A 193 -53.48 44.95 -114.98
C GLU A 193 -52.97 46.02 -115.98
N ALA A 194 -51.64 46.14 -116.13
CA ALA A 194 -51.02 46.98 -117.17
C ALA A 194 -51.21 46.40 -118.60
N ILE A 195 -51.18 45.07 -118.78
CA ILE A 195 -51.45 44.42 -120.08
C ILE A 195 -52.94 44.53 -120.45
N ALA A 196 -53.86 44.48 -119.48
CA ALA A 196 -55.28 44.73 -119.70
C ALA A 196 -55.56 46.17 -120.20
N SER A 197 -54.77 47.15 -119.76
CA SER A 197 -54.85 48.54 -120.24
C SER A 197 -54.21 48.78 -121.63
N GLN A 198 -53.31 47.89 -122.08
CA GLN A 198 -52.71 47.94 -123.42
C GLN A 198 -53.63 47.39 -124.54
N SER A 199 -54.71 46.67 -124.20
CA SER A 199 -55.65 46.13 -125.20
C SER A 199 -56.80 47.07 -125.60
N GLN A 200 -56.89 48.29 -125.06
CA GLN A 200 -57.93 49.27 -125.44
C GLN A 200 -57.46 50.39 -126.39
N SER A 201 -56.21 50.36 -126.88
CA SER A 201 -55.64 51.49 -127.67
C SER A 201 -54.92 51.09 -128.97
N LEU A 202 -55.37 50.05 -129.68
CA LEU A 202 -54.88 49.73 -131.03
C LEU A 202 -56.03 49.49 -132.01
N SER A 203 -56.71 50.58 -132.36
CA SER A 203 -57.42 50.70 -133.64
C SER A 203 -57.39 52.15 -134.09
N ARG A 204 -56.24 52.59 -134.63
CA ARG A 204 -56.19 53.47 -135.82
C ARG A 204 -54.78 53.92 -136.14
N LEU A 205 -54.40 53.57 -137.38
CA LEU A 205 -53.42 54.19 -138.28
C LEU A 205 -51.99 53.64 -138.10
N GLU A 206 -51.47 52.71 -138.90
CA GLU A 206 -51.82 52.23 -140.27
C GLU A 206 -52.17 53.34 -141.27
N SER A 207 -51.52 54.49 -141.13
CA SER A 207 -51.31 55.38 -142.26
C SER A 207 -50.10 56.26 -142.00
N GLN A 208 -48.92 55.70 -142.24
CA GLN A 208 -47.92 56.26 -143.16
C GLN A 208 -46.52 55.79 -142.79
N VAL A 209 -46.12 54.72 -143.47
CA VAL A 209 -44.74 54.47 -143.86
C VAL A 209 -44.48 55.37 -145.07
N GLU A 210 -43.61 56.39 -144.94
CA GLU A 210 -42.58 56.71 -145.95
C GLU A 210 -41.74 57.93 -145.53
N ALA A 211 -40.56 57.68 -144.97
CA ALA A 211 -39.32 58.38 -145.33
C ALA A 211 -38.18 57.91 -144.41
N ILE A 212 -37.25 57.20 -145.05
CA ILE A 212 -36.05 56.56 -144.54
C ILE A 212 -34.88 57.56 -144.53
N ALA A 213 -33.92 57.31 -143.62
CA ALA A 213 -32.49 57.73 -143.61
C ALA A 213 -32.16 59.17 -143.16
N SER A 214 -31.15 59.43 -142.31
CA SER A 214 -30.06 58.58 -141.80
C SER A 214 -29.33 59.24 -140.61
N GLN A 215 -28.68 58.38 -139.83
CA GLN A 215 -27.93 58.54 -138.57
C GLN A 215 -26.91 59.69 -138.47
N SER A 216 -26.77 60.27 -137.26
CA SER A 216 -25.65 60.02 -136.32
C SER A 216 -25.40 61.24 -135.41
N GLN A 217 -25.40 61.05 -134.08
CA GLN A 217 -24.19 61.17 -133.29
C GLN A 217 -24.42 60.78 -131.82
N SER A 218 -23.86 59.62 -131.49
CA SER A 218 -23.62 59.08 -130.17
C SER A 218 -22.63 59.96 -129.40
N LEU A 219 -23.06 60.63 -128.32
CA LEU A 219 -22.15 61.16 -127.28
C LEU A 219 -22.81 61.42 -125.90
N SER A 220 -24.06 60.97 -125.67
CA SER A 220 -24.79 61.17 -124.39
C SER A 220 -24.91 59.89 -123.53
N TRP A 221 -24.70 58.71 -124.13
CA TRP A 221 -24.96 57.42 -123.48
C TRP A 221 -23.81 56.92 -122.57
N LEU A 222 -22.55 57.27 -122.88
CA LEU A 222 -21.40 56.84 -122.07
C LEU A 222 -21.20 57.69 -120.79
N GLU A 223 -21.73 58.92 -120.75
CA GLU A 223 -21.58 59.81 -119.59
C GLU A 223 -22.60 59.49 -118.47
N SER A 224 -23.77 58.94 -118.83
CA SER A 224 -24.77 58.47 -117.85
C SER A 224 -24.43 57.10 -117.24
N GLN A 225 -23.71 56.24 -117.96
CA GLN A 225 -23.30 54.91 -117.46
C GLN A 225 -22.22 54.99 -116.35
N VAL A 226 -21.31 55.97 -116.40
CA VAL A 226 -20.28 56.15 -115.35
C VAL A 226 -20.86 56.71 -114.05
N LYS A 227 -21.92 57.54 -114.12
CA LYS A 227 -22.62 58.09 -112.93
C LYS A 227 -23.44 57.04 -112.16
N ALA A 228 -24.00 56.04 -112.85
CA ALA A 228 -24.74 54.95 -112.22
C ALA A 228 -23.81 53.94 -111.51
N ILE A 229 -22.64 53.65 -112.10
CA ILE A 229 -21.66 52.71 -111.52
C ILE A 229 -20.98 53.29 -110.27
N ALA A 230 -20.73 54.62 -110.22
CA ALA A 230 -20.20 55.29 -109.03
C ALA A 230 -21.20 55.34 -107.86
N SER A 231 -22.50 55.41 -108.14
CA SER A 231 -23.56 55.42 -107.11
C SER A 231 -23.82 54.03 -106.51
N GLN A 232 -23.54 52.97 -107.29
CA GLN A 232 -23.77 51.58 -106.90
C GLN A 232 -22.61 50.98 -106.08
N SER A 233 -21.38 51.48 -106.24
CA SER A 233 -20.24 51.09 -105.39
C SER A 233 -20.26 51.75 -104.01
N GLN A 234 -20.84 52.95 -103.88
CA GLN A 234 -20.91 53.70 -102.62
C GLN A 234 -21.94 53.12 -101.63
N SER A 235 -23.17 52.81 -102.06
CA SER A 235 -24.19 52.16 -101.21
C SER A 235 -23.84 50.72 -100.80
N ARG A 236 -22.99 50.03 -101.58
CA ARG A 236 -22.51 48.67 -101.30
C ARG A 236 -21.40 48.65 -100.24
N LEU A 237 -20.56 49.69 -100.16
CA LEU A 237 -19.60 49.87 -99.06
C LEU A 237 -20.31 50.33 -97.77
N GLU A 238 -21.36 51.15 -97.87
CA GLU A 238 -22.16 51.62 -96.72
C GLU A 238 -22.93 50.46 -96.03
N SER A 239 -23.52 49.56 -96.80
CA SER A 239 -24.19 48.35 -96.27
C SER A 239 -23.21 47.28 -95.74
N GLN A 240 -21.97 47.23 -96.23
CA GLN A 240 -20.91 46.39 -95.66
C GLN A 240 -20.35 46.96 -94.34
N ILE A 241 -20.24 48.28 -94.21
CA ILE A 241 -19.83 48.95 -92.98
C ILE A 241 -20.92 48.79 -91.89
N GLU A 242 -22.21 48.85 -92.24
CA GLU A 242 -23.32 48.66 -91.29
C GLU A 242 -23.50 47.19 -90.84
N ALA A 243 -23.12 46.22 -91.68
CA ALA A 243 -23.04 44.81 -91.31
C ALA A 243 -21.87 44.51 -90.35
N ILE A 244 -20.72 45.17 -90.52
CA ILE A 244 -19.58 45.09 -89.58
C ILE A 244 -19.93 45.81 -88.26
N ALA A 245 -20.67 46.92 -88.30
CA ALA A 245 -21.20 47.58 -87.09
C ALA A 245 -22.20 46.69 -86.33
N SER A 246 -23.02 45.90 -87.04
CA SER A 246 -23.93 44.93 -86.42
C SER A 246 -23.19 43.72 -85.83
N GLN A 247 -22.08 43.27 -86.44
CA GLN A 247 -21.17 42.27 -85.85
C GLN A 247 -20.46 42.81 -84.59
N SER A 248 -20.24 44.12 -84.50
CA SER A 248 -19.68 44.78 -83.32
C SER A 248 -20.65 44.76 -82.12
N GLN A 249 -21.97 44.78 -82.37
CA GLN A 249 -22.98 44.61 -81.31
C GLN A 249 -22.99 43.19 -80.73
N SER A 250 -22.75 42.17 -81.57
CA SER A 250 -22.60 40.76 -81.13
C SER A 250 -21.36 40.55 -80.24
N LEU A 251 -20.27 41.30 -80.45
CA LEU A 251 -19.12 41.30 -79.56
C LEU A 251 -19.45 41.91 -78.19
N SER A 252 -20.23 43.00 -78.13
CA SER A 252 -20.66 43.58 -76.84
C SER A 252 -21.60 42.67 -76.05
N TRP A 253 -22.41 41.86 -76.75
CA TRP A 253 -23.26 40.84 -76.14
C TRP A 253 -22.42 39.69 -75.57
N LEU A 254 -21.40 39.22 -76.29
CA LEU A 254 -20.45 38.22 -75.79
C LEU A 254 -19.65 38.75 -74.59
N GLU A 255 -19.23 40.02 -74.62
CA GLU A 255 -18.52 40.65 -73.52
C GLU A 255 -19.40 40.77 -72.26
N SER A 256 -20.70 41.05 -72.44
CA SER A 256 -21.70 41.04 -71.36
C SER A 256 -21.89 39.63 -70.78
N GLN A 257 -21.91 38.59 -71.63
CA GLN A 257 -22.00 37.20 -71.19
C GLN A 257 -20.75 36.75 -70.41
N VAL A 258 -19.56 37.14 -70.86
CA VAL A 258 -18.30 36.84 -70.15
C VAL A 258 -18.28 37.53 -68.77
N LYS A 259 -18.74 38.79 -68.67
CA LYS A 259 -18.89 39.48 -67.37
C LYS A 259 -19.90 38.79 -66.45
N ALA A 260 -21.02 38.29 -67.01
CA ALA A 260 -22.01 37.56 -66.24
C ALA A 260 -21.42 36.25 -65.69
N ILE A 261 -20.72 35.48 -66.52
CA ILE A 261 -20.04 34.23 -66.12
C ILE A 261 -18.94 34.52 -65.07
N ALA A 262 -18.15 35.58 -65.25
CA ALA A 262 -17.14 35.99 -64.28
C ALA A 262 -17.75 36.35 -62.93
N SER A 263 -18.86 37.10 -62.92
CA SER A 263 -19.60 37.43 -61.70
C SER A 263 -20.17 36.18 -61.02
N GLN A 264 -20.62 35.21 -61.81
CA GLN A 264 -21.17 33.95 -61.32
C GLN A 264 -20.09 33.04 -60.73
N LEU A 265 -18.92 32.95 -61.36
CA LEU A 265 -17.75 32.26 -60.82
C LEU A 265 -17.26 32.91 -59.52
N GLN A 266 -17.26 34.24 -59.44
CA GLN A 266 -16.89 34.95 -58.23
C GLN A 266 -17.87 34.69 -57.09
N CYS A 267 -19.18 34.66 -57.37
CA CYS A 267 -20.21 34.29 -56.41
C CYS A 267 -20.05 32.84 -55.91
N GLN A 268 -19.77 31.89 -56.82
CA GLN A 268 -19.48 30.51 -56.47
C GLN A 268 -18.22 30.37 -55.61
N SER A 269 -17.17 31.13 -55.91
CA SER A 269 -15.95 31.15 -55.10
C SER A 269 -16.25 31.60 -53.67
N SER A 270 -17.01 32.68 -53.48
CA SER A 270 -17.42 33.14 -52.15
C SER A 270 -18.33 32.14 -51.41
N GLN A 271 -19.17 31.39 -52.13
CA GLN A 271 -19.97 30.31 -51.52
C GLN A 271 -19.11 29.16 -51.03
N ILE A 272 -18.10 28.75 -51.80
CA ILE A 272 -17.17 27.68 -51.39
C ILE A 272 -16.41 28.10 -50.13
N GLU A 273 -15.93 29.34 -50.08
CA GLU A 273 -15.19 29.89 -48.93
C GLU A 273 -16.07 29.97 -47.66
N ALA A 274 -17.34 30.34 -47.82
CA ALA A 274 -18.32 30.35 -46.74
C ALA A 274 -18.64 28.92 -46.24
N ILE A 275 -18.81 27.95 -47.15
CA ILE A 275 -19.04 26.54 -46.78
C ILE A 275 -17.82 25.97 -46.06
N ALA A 276 -16.60 26.26 -46.56
CA ALA A 276 -15.35 25.86 -45.91
C ALA A 276 -15.27 26.42 -44.49
N SER A 277 -15.50 27.73 -44.31
CA SER A 277 -15.50 28.39 -43.00
C SER A 277 -16.58 27.83 -42.06
N GLN A 278 -17.77 27.54 -42.57
CA GLN A 278 -18.88 26.98 -41.80
C GLN A 278 -18.60 25.52 -41.38
N SER A 279 -18.00 24.72 -42.26
CA SER A 279 -17.59 23.35 -41.94
C SER A 279 -16.44 23.32 -40.92
N GLN A 280 -15.47 24.24 -41.03
CA GLN A 280 -14.37 24.36 -40.08
C GLN A 280 -14.86 24.76 -38.68
N SER A 281 -15.66 25.82 -38.56
CA SER A 281 -16.25 26.23 -37.27
C SER A 281 -17.14 25.15 -36.65
N ARG A 282 -17.88 24.41 -37.48
CA ARG A 282 -18.70 23.27 -37.02
C ARG A 282 -17.82 22.13 -36.49
N LEU A 283 -16.72 21.79 -37.18
CA LEU A 283 -15.77 20.78 -36.70
C LEU A 283 -15.10 21.22 -35.41
N GLU A 284 -14.68 22.48 -35.28
CA GLU A 284 -14.11 23.02 -34.04
C GLU A 284 -15.09 22.92 -32.87
N SER A 285 -16.34 23.33 -33.07
CA SER A 285 -17.39 23.21 -32.04
C SER A 285 -17.67 21.76 -31.63
N GLN A 286 -17.60 20.82 -32.58
CA GLN A 286 -17.77 19.39 -32.28
C GLN A 286 -16.59 18.82 -31.52
N ILE A 287 -15.37 19.20 -31.89
CA ILE A 287 -14.15 18.79 -31.17
C ILE A 287 -14.20 19.30 -29.73
N GLU A 288 -14.55 20.57 -29.52
CA GLU A 288 -14.63 21.17 -28.19
C GLU A 288 -15.75 20.54 -27.33
N ALA A 289 -16.90 20.22 -27.93
CA ALA A 289 -17.97 19.50 -27.26
C ALA A 289 -17.56 18.07 -26.87
N ILE A 290 -16.91 17.33 -27.77
CA ILE A 290 -16.41 15.98 -27.51
C ILE A 290 -15.33 16.02 -26.43
N ALA A 291 -14.40 16.98 -26.49
CA ALA A 291 -13.36 17.17 -25.49
C ALA A 291 -13.97 17.42 -24.11
N SER A 292 -14.89 18.39 -24.00
CA SER A 292 -15.59 18.73 -22.75
C SER A 292 -16.40 17.55 -22.19
N GLN A 293 -17.09 16.80 -23.07
CA GLN A 293 -17.84 15.62 -22.67
C GLN A 293 -16.93 14.48 -22.20
N SER A 294 -15.78 14.29 -22.86
CA SER A 294 -14.81 13.30 -22.45
C SER A 294 -14.16 13.65 -21.11
N GLN A 295 -13.85 14.92 -20.88
CA GLN A 295 -13.23 15.41 -19.65
C GLN A 295 -14.19 15.27 -18.45
N SER A 296 -15.42 15.77 -18.57
CA SER A 296 -16.44 15.62 -17.51
C SER A 296 -16.75 14.15 -17.19
N ARG A 297 -16.77 13.28 -18.20
CA ARG A 297 -16.97 11.85 -17.99
C ARG A 297 -15.78 11.21 -17.26
N LEU A 298 -14.55 11.57 -17.61
CA LEU A 298 -13.35 11.10 -16.91
C LEU A 298 -13.32 11.59 -15.47
N GLU A 299 -13.63 12.85 -15.21
CA GLU A 299 -13.74 13.40 -13.84
C GLU A 299 -14.76 12.64 -13.01
N SER A 300 -15.97 12.42 -13.55
CA SER A 300 -17.00 11.64 -12.84
C SER A 300 -16.58 10.19 -12.54
N GLN A 301 -15.81 9.56 -13.45
CA GLN A 301 -15.29 8.21 -13.24
C GLN A 301 -14.19 8.16 -12.18
N ILE A 302 -13.29 9.15 -12.19
CA ILE A 302 -12.23 9.28 -11.20
C ILE A 302 -12.85 9.47 -9.81
N GLU A 303 -13.83 10.35 -9.68
CA GLU A 303 -14.51 10.62 -8.41
C GLU A 303 -15.28 9.41 -7.88
N ALA A 304 -15.95 8.66 -8.77
CA ALA A 304 -16.62 7.42 -8.40
C ALA A 304 -15.64 6.34 -7.94
N ILE A 305 -14.52 6.15 -8.65
CA ILE A 305 -13.47 5.18 -8.28
C ILE A 305 -12.83 5.57 -6.96
N ALA A 306 -12.52 6.87 -6.76
CA ALA A 306 -11.96 7.38 -5.51
C ALA A 306 -12.91 7.09 -4.34
N SER A 307 -14.18 7.46 -4.46
CA SER A 307 -15.21 7.23 -3.43
C SER A 307 -15.41 5.74 -3.11
N GLN A 308 -15.41 4.89 -4.14
CA GLN A 308 -15.52 3.44 -3.95
C GLN A 308 -14.28 2.84 -3.27
N SER A 309 -13.09 3.32 -3.63
CA SER A 309 -11.85 2.85 -2.99
C SER A 309 -11.76 3.29 -1.52
N GLN A 310 -12.17 4.53 -1.22
CA GLN A 310 -12.16 5.08 0.14
C GLN A 310 -13.13 4.34 1.05
N SER A 311 -14.40 4.19 0.65
CA SER A 311 -15.40 3.44 1.43
C SER A 311 -14.99 1.98 1.66
N ARG A 312 -14.34 1.34 0.67
CA ARG A 312 -13.83 -0.03 0.82
C ARG A 312 -12.67 -0.10 1.82
N LEU A 313 -11.74 0.85 1.80
CA LEU A 313 -10.64 0.91 2.77
C LEU A 313 -11.16 1.17 4.19
N GLU A 314 -12.12 2.09 4.35
CA GLU A 314 -12.76 2.36 5.65
C GLU A 314 -13.42 1.10 6.22
N SER A 315 -14.19 0.36 5.41
CA SER A 315 -14.81 -0.89 5.85
C SER A 315 -13.80 -1.97 6.24
N GLN A 316 -12.64 -2.04 5.56
CA GLN A 316 -11.58 -2.99 5.89
C GLN A 316 -10.87 -2.63 7.19
N ILE A 317 -10.60 -1.34 7.41
CA ILE A 317 -10.00 -0.84 8.65
C ILE A 317 -10.91 -1.14 9.83
N GLU A 318 -12.21 -0.87 9.70
CA GLU A 318 -13.19 -1.12 10.77
C GLU A 318 -13.31 -2.61 11.11
N ALA A 319 -13.30 -3.48 10.10
CA ALA A 319 -13.32 -4.93 10.29
C ALA A 319 -12.05 -5.44 10.99
N ILE A 320 -10.86 -4.97 10.57
CA ILE A 320 -9.58 -5.33 11.21
C ILE A 320 -9.53 -4.82 12.66
N ALA A 321 -9.97 -3.58 12.90
CA ALA A 321 -10.04 -2.99 14.23
C ALA A 321 -10.94 -3.84 15.15
N SER A 322 -12.15 -4.15 14.70
CA SER A 322 -13.11 -4.97 15.46
C SER A 322 -12.58 -6.39 15.74
N GLN A 323 -11.92 -7.01 14.75
CA GLN A 323 -11.31 -8.32 14.93
C GLN A 323 -10.12 -8.28 15.91
N SER A 324 -9.31 -7.23 15.86
CA SER A 324 -8.20 -7.06 16.80
C SER A 324 -8.70 -6.80 18.22
N GLN A 325 -9.75 -6.00 18.38
CA GLN A 325 -10.35 -5.69 19.68
C GLN A 325 -10.97 -6.92 20.33
N SER A 326 -11.81 -7.67 19.61
CA SER A 326 -12.40 -8.92 20.12
C SER A 326 -11.35 -9.97 20.49
N ARG A 327 -10.23 -10.05 19.74
CA ARG A 327 -9.12 -10.94 20.05
C ARG A 327 -8.38 -10.52 21.31
N LEU A 328 -8.15 -9.21 21.50
CA LEU A 328 -7.53 -8.68 22.71
C LEU A 328 -8.44 -8.88 23.93
N GLU A 329 -9.74 -8.63 23.80
CA GLU A 329 -10.73 -8.89 24.87
C GLU A 329 -10.73 -10.36 25.28
N SER A 330 -10.75 -11.28 24.31
CA SER A 330 -10.67 -12.73 24.59
C SER A 330 -9.36 -13.12 25.28
N GLN A 331 -8.23 -12.50 24.90
CA GLN A 331 -6.94 -12.74 25.55
C GLN A 331 -6.89 -12.19 26.97
N ILE A 332 -7.45 -11.00 27.20
CA ILE A 332 -7.54 -10.39 28.54
C ILE A 332 -8.41 -11.27 29.44
N GLU A 333 -9.54 -11.78 28.97
CA GLU A 333 -10.43 -12.65 29.74
C GLU A 333 -9.78 -14.00 30.07
N ALA A 334 -9.01 -14.56 29.13
CA ALA A 334 -8.23 -15.78 29.35
C ALA A 334 -7.11 -15.56 30.39
N ILE A 335 -6.37 -14.44 30.30
CA ILE A 335 -5.33 -14.09 31.26
C ILE A 335 -5.94 -13.81 32.64
N ALA A 336 -7.08 -13.12 32.71
CA ALA A 336 -7.79 -12.86 33.96
C ALA A 336 -8.22 -14.18 34.63
N SER A 337 -8.75 -15.13 33.86
CA SER A 337 -9.14 -16.45 34.35
C SER A 337 -7.93 -17.26 34.86
N GLN A 338 -6.79 -17.19 34.15
CA GLN A 338 -5.55 -17.83 34.59
C GLN A 338 -5.01 -17.20 35.87
N LEU A 339 -5.03 -15.87 35.97
CA LEU A 339 -4.59 -15.16 37.17
C LEU A 339 -5.51 -15.44 38.36
N GLN A 340 -6.83 -15.56 38.16
CA GLN A 340 -7.75 -15.93 39.23
C GLN A 340 -7.47 -17.34 39.75
N SER A 341 -7.23 -18.31 38.84
CA SER A 341 -6.84 -19.67 39.21
C SER A 341 -5.50 -19.74 39.95
N ILE A 342 -4.50 -18.93 39.56
CA ILE A 342 -3.21 -18.83 40.26
C ILE A 342 -3.38 -18.15 41.63
N THR A 343 -4.25 -17.15 41.73
CA THR A 343 -4.49 -16.41 42.98
C THR A 343 -5.22 -17.29 44.00
N GLU A 344 -6.20 -18.08 43.56
CA GLU A 344 -6.89 -19.07 44.40
C GLU A 344 -5.96 -20.23 44.80
N ALA A 345 -5.02 -20.65 43.93
CA ALA A 345 -4.02 -21.66 44.25
C ALA A 345 -2.91 -21.19 45.21
N VAL A 346 -2.64 -19.87 45.29
CA VAL A 346 -1.59 -19.28 46.14
C VAL A 346 -2.14 -18.77 47.49
N ALA A 347 -3.46 -18.73 47.66
CA ALA A 347 -4.11 -18.16 48.85
C ALA A 347 -4.01 -19.00 50.13
N ASP A 348 -3.60 -20.28 50.08
CA ASP A 348 -3.55 -21.12 51.29
C ASP A 348 -2.29 -21.99 51.38
N THR A 349 -1.11 -21.37 51.30
CA THR A 349 0.11 -22.01 51.83
C THR A 349 0.20 -21.66 53.31
N THR A 350 -0.33 -22.52 54.17
CA THR A 350 -0.15 -22.45 55.61
C THR A 350 1.35 -22.52 55.92
N ILE A 351 1.94 -21.41 56.38
CA ILE A 351 3.34 -21.39 56.80
C ILE A 351 3.39 -21.92 58.23
N VAL A 352 3.66 -23.21 58.37
CA VAL A 352 3.73 -23.93 59.65
C VAL A 352 5.19 -24.28 59.93
N SER A 353 5.69 -23.94 61.11
CA SER A 353 6.98 -24.45 61.60
C SER A 353 6.83 -25.88 62.12
N SER A 354 7.91 -26.67 62.14
CA SER A 354 7.97 -27.93 62.89
C SER A 354 7.59 -27.80 64.38
N SER A 355 7.66 -26.58 64.95
CA SER A 355 7.20 -26.25 66.31
C SER A 355 5.66 -26.12 66.43
N GLY A 356 4.92 -26.27 65.32
CA GLY A 356 3.45 -26.22 65.28
C GLY A 356 2.84 -24.82 65.23
N PHE A 357 3.65 -23.77 65.12
CA PHE A 357 3.18 -22.38 65.02
C PHE A 357 2.86 -21.99 63.58
N LEU A 358 1.76 -21.24 63.42
CA LEU A 358 1.29 -20.71 62.14
C LEU A 358 1.74 -19.25 61.98
N TYR A 359 2.38 -18.96 60.85
CA TYR A 359 2.88 -17.61 60.51
C TYR A 359 2.02 -16.90 59.47
N THR A 360 0.87 -17.47 59.12
CA THR A 360 -0.05 -16.95 58.08
C THR A 360 -0.47 -15.50 58.36
N GLU A 361 -0.73 -15.15 59.62
CA GLU A 361 -1.14 -13.78 59.96
C GLU A 361 0.03 -12.78 59.80
N LEU A 362 1.24 -13.16 60.23
CA LEU A 362 2.44 -12.34 60.01
C LEU A 362 2.71 -12.14 58.50
N ASP A 363 2.62 -13.21 57.70
CA ASP A 363 2.79 -13.15 56.25
C ASP A 363 1.72 -12.25 55.59
N ARG A 364 0.46 -12.33 56.03
CA ARG A 364 -0.64 -11.49 55.54
C ARG A 364 -0.43 -10.01 55.87
N LEU A 365 0.00 -9.70 57.10
CA LEU A 365 0.27 -8.32 57.54
C LEU A 365 1.45 -7.72 56.77
N LEU A 366 2.52 -8.49 56.57
CA LEU A 366 3.67 -8.06 55.78
C LEU A 366 3.33 -7.88 54.28
N LYS A 367 2.57 -8.81 53.68
CA LYS A 367 2.08 -8.69 52.29
C LYS A 367 1.25 -7.43 52.05
N SER A 368 0.41 -7.06 53.03
CA SER A 368 -0.44 -5.87 52.95
C SER A 368 0.29 -4.57 53.29
N GLY A 369 1.58 -4.64 53.64
CA GLY A 369 2.38 -3.46 54.03
C GLY A 369 1.96 -2.85 55.36
N ASN A 370 1.22 -3.59 56.20
CA ASN A 370 0.86 -3.14 57.54
C ASN A 370 2.01 -3.41 58.53
N TRP A 371 3.09 -2.64 58.36
CA TRP A 371 4.35 -2.84 59.06
C TRP A 371 4.25 -2.77 60.58
N LYS A 372 3.36 -1.91 61.11
CA LYS A 372 3.14 -1.76 62.55
C LYS A 372 2.52 -3.01 63.17
N ALA A 373 1.44 -3.50 62.59
CA ALA A 373 0.79 -4.72 63.07
C ALA A 373 1.68 -5.96 62.86
N ALA A 374 2.47 -6.00 61.78
CA ALA A 374 3.45 -7.07 61.56
C ALA A 374 4.54 -7.09 62.64
N ASP A 375 4.99 -5.92 63.10
CA ASP A 375 5.97 -5.79 64.19
C ASP A 375 5.40 -6.30 65.52
N GLU A 376 4.18 -5.91 65.87
CA GLU A 376 3.47 -6.40 67.06
C GLU A 376 3.26 -7.92 67.02
N GLU A 377 2.83 -8.46 65.86
CA GLU A 377 2.62 -9.90 65.71
C GLU A 377 3.95 -10.67 65.75
N THR A 378 5.04 -10.07 65.25
CA THR A 378 6.39 -10.65 65.36
C THR A 378 6.80 -10.79 66.81
N ALA A 379 6.66 -9.74 67.62
CA ALA A 379 6.99 -9.77 69.05
C ALA A 379 6.14 -10.81 69.81
N LYS A 380 4.83 -10.85 69.50
CA LYS A 380 3.90 -11.84 70.05
C LYS A 380 4.28 -13.28 69.67
N MET A 381 4.70 -13.52 68.42
CA MET A 381 5.15 -14.85 67.99
C MET A 381 6.44 -15.27 68.64
N MET A 382 7.43 -14.38 68.75
CA MET A 382 8.67 -14.71 69.44
C MET A 382 8.42 -15.08 70.91
N LEU A 383 7.50 -14.39 71.61
CA LEU A 383 7.11 -14.79 72.97
C LEU A 383 6.40 -16.15 73.02
N ALA A 384 5.50 -16.43 72.07
CA ALA A 384 4.76 -17.68 72.02
C ALA A 384 5.65 -18.89 71.73
N VAL A 385 6.54 -18.78 70.74
CA VAL A 385 7.49 -19.82 70.35
C VAL A 385 8.48 -20.13 71.46
N ALA A 386 8.93 -19.12 72.21
CA ALA A 386 9.79 -19.31 73.39
C ALA A 386 9.04 -19.82 74.63
N GLY A 387 7.72 -20.00 74.56
CA GLY A 387 6.88 -20.43 75.68
C GLY A 387 6.73 -19.39 76.80
N LYS A 388 6.92 -18.10 76.49
CA LYS A 388 6.92 -16.97 77.46
C LYS A 388 5.69 -16.08 77.37
N THR A 389 4.52 -16.66 77.17
CA THR A 389 3.26 -15.90 77.01
C THR A 389 2.83 -15.11 78.26
N SER A 390 3.33 -15.44 79.44
CA SER A 390 3.06 -14.74 80.70
C SER A 390 3.99 -13.54 80.97
N ARG A 391 5.11 -13.43 80.23
CA ARG A 391 6.09 -12.32 80.34
C ARG A 391 6.04 -11.50 79.05
N ARG A 392 6.41 -10.21 79.12
CA ARG A 392 6.40 -9.30 77.96
C ARG A 392 7.76 -9.15 77.27
N TYR A 393 8.76 -9.91 77.69
CA TYR A 393 10.13 -9.86 77.18
C TYR A 393 10.74 -11.26 77.13
N LEU A 394 11.76 -11.42 76.29
CA LEU A 394 12.64 -12.58 76.24
C LEU A 394 13.96 -12.20 76.91
N ASP A 395 14.60 -13.14 77.60
CA ASP A 395 15.96 -12.97 78.11
C ASP A 395 17.00 -13.67 77.21
N ASP A 396 18.28 -13.56 77.57
CA ASP A 396 19.38 -14.08 76.77
C ASP A 396 19.31 -15.60 76.60
N ASP A 397 18.81 -16.33 77.60
CA ASP A 397 18.70 -17.79 77.56
C ASP A 397 17.51 -18.23 76.71
N ASP A 398 16.41 -17.48 76.74
CA ASP A 398 15.26 -17.70 75.87
C ASP A 398 15.66 -17.57 74.39
N ILE A 399 16.46 -16.56 74.05
CA ILE A 399 16.96 -16.36 72.67
C ILE A 399 17.96 -17.44 72.26
N LYS A 400 18.87 -17.85 73.16
CA LYS A 400 19.82 -18.95 72.87
C LYS A 400 19.12 -20.27 72.60
N ASN A 401 18.00 -20.53 73.26
CA ASN A 401 17.21 -21.75 73.09
C ASN A 401 16.08 -21.61 72.07
N PHE A 402 15.94 -20.44 71.42
CA PHE A 402 14.90 -20.20 70.45
C PHE A 402 15.01 -21.17 69.26
N PRO A 403 13.91 -21.77 68.79
CA PRO A 403 13.92 -22.66 67.62
C PRO A 403 14.44 -21.96 66.36
N GLY A 404 15.50 -22.50 65.76
CA GLY A 404 16.15 -21.88 64.59
C GLY A 404 15.26 -21.83 63.35
N GLU A 405 14.34 -22.79 63.18
CA GLU A 405 13.39 -22.82 62.07
C GLU A 405 12.39 -21.67 62.14
N ASP A 406 11.77 -21.48 63.30
CA ASP A 406 10.86 -20.37 63.57
C ASP A 406 11.54 -19.01 63.34
N LEU A 407 12.79 -18.86 63.80
CA LEU A 407 13.56 -17.64 63.59
C LEU A 407 13.82 -17.37 62.09
N ARG A 408 14.14 -18.42 61.32
CA ARG A 408 14.33 -18.31 59.85
C ARG A 408 13.03 -17.96 59.13
N ILE A 409 11.89 -18.50 59.58
CA ILE A 409 10.58 -18.18 58.99
C ILE A 409 10.24 -16.72 59.23
N ILE A 410 10.37 -16.24 60.47
CA ILE A 410 10.12 -14.84 60.83
C ILE A 410 11.03 -13.92 60.00
N ASP A 411 12.34 -14.16 60.01
CA ASP A 411 13.30 -13.35 59.26
C ASP A 411 13.03 -13.37 57.74
N GLY A 412 12.80 -14.56 57.18
CA GLY A 412 12.53 -14.74 55.76
C GLY A 412 11.28 -14.01 55.29
N LEU A 413 10.22 -13.97 56.11
CA LEU A 413 9.01 -13.21 55.82
C LEU A 413 9.27 -11.71 55.76
N TRP A 414 10.01 -11.17 56.73
CA TRP A 414 10.39 -9.75 56.76
C TRP A 414 11.26 -9.38 55.56
N VAL A 415 12.28 -10.18 55.25
CA VAL A 415 13.17 -9.98 54.09
C VAL A 415 12.38 -10.03 52.78
N LYS A 416 11.52 -11.03 52.60
CA LYS A 416 10.75 -11.23 51.37
C LYS A 416 9.85 -10.04 51.06
N HIS A 417 9.03 -9.62 52.03
CA HIS A 417 7.99 -8.59 51.78
C HIS A 417 8.54 -7.17 51.82
N SER A 418 9.67 -6.94 52.49
CA SER A 418 10.36 -5.65 52.49
C SER A 418 11.33 -5.45 51.32
N ARG A 419 11.42 -6.41 50.39
CA ARG A 419 12.45 -6.44 49.31
C ARG A 419 13.87 -6.37 49.87
N GLY A 420 14.12 -7.11 50.94
CA GLY A 420 15.41 -7.23 51.60
C GLY A 420 15.85 -6.01 52.40
N ARG A 421 14.90 -5.13 52.79
CA ARG A 421 15.18 -3.93 53.59
C ARG A 421 15.10 -4.17 55.10
N PHE A 422 14.21 -5.06 55.54
CA PHE A 422 13.89 -5.35 56.93
C PHE A 422 14.14 -6.83 57.25
N GLY A 423 14.40 -7.13 58.52
CA GLY A 423 14.74 -8.47 58.99
C GLY A 423 15.88 -8.48 59.99
N PHE A 424 15.93 -9.50 60.85
CA PHE A 424 17.01 -9.70 61.82
C PHE A 424 18.34 -10.04 61.15
N SER A 425 18.34 -10.73 60.01
CA SER A 425 19.55 -10.96 59.19
C SER A 425 20.09 -9.64 58.61
N VAL A 426 19.20 -8.73 58.20
CA VAL A 426 19.58 -7.40 57.73
C VAL A 426 20.17 -6.57 58.87
N GLN A 427 19.54 -6.58 60.04
CA GLN A 427 20.05 -5.93 61.25
C GLN A 427 21.41 -6.50 61.67
N LYS A 428 21.58 -7.82 61.64
CA LYS A 428 22.86 -8.49 61.91
C LYS A 428 23.97 -7.98 61.00
N GLN A 429 23.70 -7.85 59.70
CA GLN A 429 24.68 -7.34 58.75
C GLN A 429 25.06 -5.88 59.04
N ILE A 430 24.07 -5.02 59.32
CA ILE A 430 24.33 -3.61 59.65
C ILE A 430 25.15 -3.51 60.94
N TYR A 431 24.79 -4.28 61.97
CA TYR A 431 25.49 -4.31 63.24
C TYR A 431 26.97 -4.73 63.08
N ILE A 432 27.25 -5.75 62.26
CA ILE A 432 28.63 -6.14 61.91
C ILE A 432 29.37 -5.02 61.17
N ASN A 433 28.71 -4.34 60.24
CA ASN A 433 29.30 -3.22 59.49
C ASN A 433 29.63 -2.02 60.40
N CYS A 434 28.87 -1.81 61.48
CA CYS A 434 29.16 -0.82 62.52
C CYS A 434 30.29 -1.26 63.48
N GLY A 435 30.98 -2.37 63.20
CA GLY A 435 32.05 -2.91 64.04
C GLY A 435 31.55 -3.71 65.25
N GLY A 436 30.25 -4.03 65.31
CA GLY A 436 29.68 -4.88 66.34
C GLY A 436 30.11 -6.34 66.17
N LEU A 437 30.47 -6.99 67.28
CA LEU A 437 30.76 -8.42 67.29
C LEU A 437 29.51 -9.19 67.74
N PRO A 438 28.97 -10.11 66.93
CA PRO A 438 27.78 -10.90 67.29
C PRO A 438 28.18 -12.07 68.20
N VAL A 439 28.80 -11.76 69.34
CA VAL A 439 29.35 -12.74 70.31
C VAL A 439 28.53 -12.81 71.60
N GLY A 440 27.31 -12.27 71.61
CA GLY A 440 26.39 -12.34 72.75
C GLY A 440 26.83 -11.53 73.98
N ASN A 441 27.83 -10.65 73.82
CA ASN A 441 28.32 -9.75 74.86
C ASN A 441 28.17 -8.29 74.40
N TYR A 442 28.10 -7.37 75.36
CA TYR A 442 28.00 -5.94 75.08
C TYR A 442 29.21 -5.45 74.25
N PRO A 443 29.00 -4.86 73.05
CA PRO A 443 30.08 -4.45 72.17
C PRO A 443 30.78 -3.13 72.60
N GLY A 444 30.29 -2.47 73.65
CA GLY A 444 30.62 -1.09 73.99
C GLY A 444 29.70 -0.08 73.31
N ASP A 445 29.56 1.11 73.91
CA ASP A 445 28.62 2.14 73.46
C ASP A 445 28.79 2.48 71.98
N THR A 446 30.02 2.58 71.47
CA THR A 446 30.32 3.08 70.12
C THR A 446 29.61 2.31 69.00
N ALA A 447 29.75 0.99 68.93
CA ALA A 447 29.18 0.19 67.84
C ALA A 447 27.65 0.07 67.95
N TRP A 448 27.13 -0.04 69.18
CA TRP A 448 25.69 -0.07 69.45
C TRP A 448 25.02 1.25 69.05
N CYS A 449 25.62 2.35 69.48
CA CYS A 449 25.18 3.70 69.17
C CYS A 449 25.17 3.96 67.65
N GLN A 450 26.21 3.54 66.93
CA GLN A 450 26.27 3.66 65.47
C GLN A 450 25.20 2.81 64.78
N PHE A 451 25.02 1.56 65.20
CA PHE A 451 23.96 0.71 64.69
C PHE A 451 22.57 1.35 64.86
N CYS A 452 22.27 1.85 66.07
CA CYS A 452 20.98 2.49 66.36
C CYS A 452 20.76 3.77 65.53
N ASP A 453 21.81 4.52 65.20
CA ASP A 453 21.69 5.67 64.28
C ASP A 453 21.40 5.20 62.84
N GLU A 454 22.12 4.18 62.35
CA GLU A 454 21.98 3.64 60.98
C GLU A 454 20.58 3.04 60.72
N VAL A 455 20.02 2.35 61.71
CA VAL A 455 18.64 1.81 61.61
C VAL A 455 17.58 2.81 62.07
N ALA A 456 17.96 4.03 62.46
CA ALA A 456 17.09 5.07 63.00
C ALA A 456 16.25 4.65 64.23
N TRP A 457 16.86 3.90 65.15
CA TRP A 457 16.36 3.68 66.51
C TRP A 457 16.83 4.75 67.50
N ARG A 458 17.68 5.66 67.04
CA ARG A 458 18.15 6.81 67.80
C ARG A 458 18.18 8.06 66.93
N TYR A 459 17.78 9.19 67.50
CA TYR A 459 17.79 10.49 66.83
C TYR A 459 18.36 11.55 67.77
N ASN A 460 19.37 12.31 67.33
CA ASN A 460 20.07 13.31 68.15
C ASN A 460 20.60 12.79 69.50
N GLY A 461 20.93 11.49 69.58
CA GLY A 461 21.43 10.85 70.80
C GLY A 461 20.35 10.23 71.70
N ASP A 462 19.07 10.49 71.44
CA ASP A 462 17.93 9.94 72.20
C ASP A 462 17.31 8.73 71.48
N TYR A 463 17.01 7.67 72.24
CA TYR A 463 16.39 6.46 71.70
C TYR A 463 14.91 6.68 71.38
N VAL A 464 14.49 6.22 70.21
CA VAL A 464 13.12 6.33 69.73
C VAL A 464 12.24 5.31 70.46
N VAL A 465 11.15 5.77 71.05
CA VAL A 465 10.16 4.90 71.69
C VAL A 465 9.33 4.22 70.61
N TRP A 466 8.90 2.98 70.83
CA TRP A 466 8.18 2.19 69.83
C TRP A 466 6.95 2.90 69.25
N SER A 467 6.23 3.71 70.04
CA SER A 467 5.08 4.50 69.57
C SER A 467 5.42 5.50 68.47
N ASP A 468 6.68 5.93 68.43
CA ASP A 468 7.21 6.98 67.57
C ASP A 468 8.07 6.41 66.42
N CYS A 469 8.20 5.07 66.34
CA CYS A 469 8.89 4.38 65.25
C CYS A 469 8.17 4.59 63.90
N THR A 470 8.95 4.64 62.82
CA THR A 470 8.42 4.86 61.46
C THR A 470 8.04 3.53 60.79
N PHE A 471 6.76 3.18 60.86
CA PHE A 471 6.22 1.97 60.24
C PHE A 471 5.87 2.16 58.75
N SER A 472 6.89 2.32 57.91
CA SER A 472 6.76 2.53 56.46
C SER A 472 7.78 1.72 55.68
N ALA A 473 7.44 1.34 54.45
CA ALA A 473 8.39 0.74 53.50
C ALA A 473 9.57 1.67 53.17
N THR A 474 9.41 2.98 53.39
CA THR A 474 10.46 4.00 53.20
C THR A 474 11.39 4.15 54.38
N ALA A 475 11.16 3.46 55.51
CA ALA A 475 12.04 3.53 56.67
C ALA A 475 13.46 3.02 56.33
N PRO A 476 14.49 3.46 57.09
CA PRO A 476 15.87 3.03 56.88
C PRO A 476 16.04 1.52 56.88
N ARG A 477 17.05 1.04 56.15
CA ARG A 477 17.34 -0.40 56.08
C ARG A 477 17.64 -0.92 57.50
N GLY A 478 17.06 -2.06 57.88
CA GLY A 478 17.18 -2.64 59.22
C GLY A 478 16.27 -2.02 60.29
N HIS A 479 15.47 -0.99 59.97
CA HIS A 479 14.60 -0.34 60.96
C HIS A 479 13.59 -1.28 61.63
N LEU A 480 13.14 -2.31 60.93
CA LEU A 480 12.19 -3.31 61.42
C LEU A 480 12.74 -4.74 61.24
N PRO A 481 12.33 -5.70 62.08
CA PRO A 481 11.45 -5.55 63.24
C PRO A 481 12.10 -4.74 64.37
N SER A 482 11.33 -3.92 65.09
CA SER A 482 11.80 -3.18 66.25
C SER A 482 12.04 -4.12 67.42
N TYR A 483 13.19 -4.00 68.08
CA TYR A 483 13.48 -4.75 69.29
C TYR A 483 13.45 -3.83 70.52
N THR A 484 12.54 -4.11 71.46
CA THR A 484 12.32 -3.28 72.65
C THR A 484 12.88 -3.89 73.94
N GLY A 485 13.64 -4.98 73.83
CA GLY A 485 14.30 -5.63 74.96
C GLY A 485 15.67 -5.04 75.28
N HIS A 486 16.36 -5.64 76.25
CA HIS A 486 17.70 -5.21 76.65
C HIS A 486 18.71 -5.45 75.51
N TYR A 487 19.69 -4.56 75.35
CA TYR A 487 20.68 -4.67 74.28
C TYR A 487 21.43 -6.01 74.30
N SER A 488 21.65 -6.61 75.49
CA SER A 488 22.33 -7.91 75.62
C SER A 488 21.55 -9.01 74.91
N THR A 489 20.24 -8.98 75.05
CA THR A 489 19.34 -9.97 74.45
C THR A 489 19.24 -9.79 72.94
N PHE A 490 19.26 -8.54 72.46
CA PHE A 490 19.38 -8.27 71.03
C PHE A 490 20.71 -8.78 70.47
N THR A 491 21.83 -8.54 71.15
CA THR A 491 23.13 -9.06 70.69
C THR A 491 23.19 -10.59 70.72
N SER A 492 22.48 -11.23 71.68
CA SER A 492 22.28 -12.67 71.71
C SER A 492 21.50 -13.14 70.46
N LEU A 493 20.46 -12.41 70.05
CA LEU A 493 19.69 -12.71 68.84
C LEU A 493 20.57 -12.61 67.59
N LEU A 494 21.35 -11.54 67.45
CA LEU A 494 22.26 -11.38 66.30
C LEU A 494 23.40 -12.41 66.29
N SER A 495 23.76 -12.99 67.44
CA SER A 495 24.75 -14.07 67.53
C SER A 495 24.27 -15.42 67.02
N ARG A 496 22.95 -15.60 66.83
CA ARG A 496 22.36 -16.84 66.31
C ARG A 496 22.93 -17.17 64.93
N THR A 497 23.42 -18.40 64.77
CA THR A 497 23.97 -18.90 63.51
C THR A 497 22.89 -19.14 62.46
N ASP A 498 21.63 -19.32 62.87
CA ASP A 498 20.50 -19.52 61.96
C ASP A 498 20.13 -18.28 61.14
N LEU A 499 20.54 -17.10 61.58
CA LEU A 499 20.43 -15.86 60.81
C LEU A 499 21.58 -15.79 59.80
N LEU A 500 21.30 -16.24 58.58
CA LEU A 500 22.26 -16.19 57.47
C LEU A 500 22.43 -14.73 57.01
N THR A 501 23.67 -14.26 56.95
CA THR A 501 24.01 -12.98 56.33
C THR A 501 23.96 -13.16 54.82
N PHE A 502 22.96 -12.58 54.15
CA PHE A 502 22.92 -12.54 52.69
C PHE A 502 23.99 -11.56 52.21
N ASN A 503 25.10 -12.06 51.66
CA ASN A 503 25.94 -11.25 50.79
C ASN A 503 25.13 -10.96 49.52
N ILE A 504 24.77 -9.69 49.32
CA ILE A 504 24.21 -9.19 48.07
C ILE A 504 25.36 -8.88 47.12
#